data_AF-C5KAF8-F1
#
_entry.id   AF-C5KAF8-F1
#
_cell.length_a   1.000
_cell.length_b   1.000
_cell.length_c   1.000
_cell.angle_alpha   90.00
_cell.angle_beta   90.00
_cell.angle_gamma   90.00
#
_symmetry.space_group_name_H-M   'P 1'
#
loop_
_entity.id
_entity.type
_entity.pdbx_description
1 polymer ?
#
loop_
_entity_poly.entity_id
_entity_poly.type
_entity_poly.pdbx_seq_one_letter_code
_entity_poly.pdbx_strand_id
1 'polypeptide(L)'
;MECDEMDVSELPENKTLMVLCATTGEGTTPRTALHFTAQLQLAAKDNSNAHLLDSVQYGVFALGDSSYHHFCTAAKRIDDIFAQMGGQRTVAIGLGNDQDEDKYETAFEDWMPSYWKSVNAPEPVDDGSVPDSQFEVRELDSDEVVVAPYERIMPPQTIQLGLKKNDRLTPSDYERDIRHLRFELEDGQDLPYLLGDVLNIHPMNEAGRVSAFLQSYGLNPSEMVKITPVSENIDARKRAASLRPRTISQLFEESLDIFGRPNRAFYKTLSKFAEDPKEKAELALIGNPDDTKGRDMYTKLAGETVTFADILNKYT
;
A
#
# COMPACT_ATOMS: atom_id res chain seq x y z
N MET A 1 -2.92 6.98 -10.34
CA MET A 1 -4.35 7.09 -10.66
C MET A 1 -5.01 5.79 -10.25
N GLU A 2 -6.04 5.87 -9.44
CA GLU A 2 -6.89 4.72 -9.13
C GLU A 2 -7.76 4.38 -10.35
N CYS A 3 -8.24 3.14 -10.48
CA CYS A 3 -9.06 2.77 -11.64
C CYS A 3 -10.35 3.59 -11.72
N ASP A 4 -11.00 3.85 -10.59
CA ASP A 4 -12.25 4.63 -10.54
C ASP A 4 -12.05 6.15 -10.77
N GLU A 5 -10.81 6.63 -10.91
CA GLU A 5 -10.50 8.01 -11.33
C GLU A 5 -10.45 8.16 -12.86
N MET A 6 -10.69 7.08 -13.62
CA MET A 6 -10.68 7.06 -15.08
C MET A 6 -12.01 6.54 -15.62
N ASP A 7 -12.56 7.20 -16.63
CA ASP A 7 -13.73 6.71 -17.34
C ASP A 7 -13.33 5.80 -18.51
N VAL A 8 -14.12 4.76 -18.79
CA VAL A 8 -13.83 3.79 -19.87
C VAL A 8 -13.74 4.48 -21.25
N SER A 9 -14.46 5.58 -21.45
CA SER A 9 -14.39 6.37 -22.68
C SER A 9 -13.07 7.10 -22.90
N GLU A 10 -12.26 7.29 -21.86
CA GLU A 10 -10.96 7.98 -21.91
C GLU A 10 -9.80 7.01 -22.22
N LEU A 11 -10.03 5.69 -22.10
CA LEU A 11 -9.02 4.68 -22.41
C LEU A 11 -8.36 4.86 -23.80
N PRO A 12 -9.08 5.19 -24.89
CA PRO A 12 -8.47 5.35 -26.21
C PRO A 12 -7.48 6.52 -26.31
N GLU A 13 -7.56 7.51 -25.41
CA GLU A 13 -6.64 8.65 -25.35
C GLU A 13 -5.25 8.22 -24.86
N ASN A 14 -5.17 7.08 -24.16
CA ASN A 14 -3.96 6.53 -23.59
C ASN A 14 -3.33 5.49 -24.54
N LYS A 15 -2.25 5.86 -25.23
CA LYS A 15 -1.55 4.93 -26.16
C LYS A 15 -1.00 3.68 -25.48
N THR A 16 -0.61 3.80 -24.22
CA THR A 16 0.03 2.74 -23.44
C THR A 16 -0.56 2.70 -22.04
N LEU A 17 -1.03 1.52 -21.61
CA LEU A 17 -1.63 1.30 -20.30
C LEU A 17 -0.89 0.20 -19.52
N MET A 18 -0.68 0.43 -18.24
CA MET A 18 -0.28 -0.59 -17.26
C MET A 18 -1.39 -0.70 -16.24
N VAL A 19 -1.99 -1.88 -16.10
CA VAL A 19 -3.06 -2.12 -15.12
C VAL A 19 -2.55 -3.04 -14.03
N LEU A 20 -2.52 -2.55 -12.80
CA LEU A 20 -2.24 -3.35 -11.60
C LEU A 20 -3.56 -3.53 -10.85
N CYS A 21 -4.04 -4.76 -10.72
CA CYS A 21 -5.34 -5.00 -10.08
C CYS A 21 -5.30 -6.21 -9.15
N ALA A 22 -5.70 -5.99 -7.90
CA ALA A 22 -5.88 -7.06 -6.94
C ALA A 22 -7.20 -7.81 -7.15
N THR A 23 -7.33 -9.00 -6.56
CA THR A 23 -8.61 -9.73 -6.48
C THR A 23 -9.06 -9.79 -5.03
N THR A 24 -10.34 -9.50 -4.78
CA THR A 24 -10.96 -9.47 -3.45
C THR A 24 -12.17 -10.40 -3.40
N GLY A 25 -12.41 -11.02 -2.23
CA GLY A 25 -13.60 -11.83 -1.97
C GLY A 25 -13.82 -12.92 -3.02
N GLU A 26 -15.03 -12.96 -3.58
CA GLU A 26 -15.47 -13.94 -4.58
C GLU A 26 -14.98 -13.62 -6.01
N GLY A 27 -13.70 -13.27 -6.15
CA GLY A 27 -13.09 -13.02 -7.46
C GLY A 27 -13.39 -11.63 -8.05
N THR A 28 -13.81 -10.66 -7.24
CA THR A 28 -14.14 -9.30 -7.67
C THR A 28 -12.94 -8.36 -7.58
N THR A 29 -13.03 -7.18 -8.18
CA THR A 29 -12.04 -6.11 -7.98
C THR A 29 -12.20 -5.42 -6.62
N PRO A 30 -11.15 -4.73 -6.14
CA PRO A 30 -11.25 -3.84 -4.99
C PRO A 30 -12.30 -2.75 -5.21
N ARG A 31 -12.77 -2.16 -4.11
CA ARG A 31 -13.77 -1.08 -4.13
C ARG A 31 -13.36 0.12 -4.98
N THR A 32 -12.06 0.43 -5.04
CA THR A 32 -11.45 1.53 -5.83
C THR A 32 -11.35 1.24 -7.34
N ALA A 33 -11.85 0.09 -7.79
CA ALA A 33 -11.94 -0.30 -9.20
C ALA A 33 -13.32 -0.88 -9.55
N LEU A 34 -14.29 -0.81 -8.63
CA LEU A 34 -15.59 -1.45 -8.79
C LEU A 34 -16.42 -0.72 -9.84
N HIS A 35 -16.39 0.61 -9.84
CA HIS A 35 -17.15 1.41 -10.79
C HIS A 35 -16.56 1.28 -12.20
N PHE A 36 -15.24 1.43 -12.33
CA PHE A 36 -14.50 1.25 -13.57
C PHE A 36 -14.78 -0.13 -14.18
N THR A 37 -14.67 -1.20 -13.41
CA THR A 37 -14.91 -2.56 -13.96
C THR A 37 -16.37 -2.83 -14.29
N ALA A 38 -17.32 -2.23 -13.58
CA ALA A 38 -18.73 -2.30 -13.94
C ALA A 38 -19.00 -1.58 -15.28
N GLN A 39 -18.46 -0.37 -15.45
CA GLN A 39 -18.53 0.35 -16.73
C GLN A 39 -17.87 -0.44 -17.86
N LEU A 40 -16.69 -1.01 -17.61
CA LEU A 40 -15.92 -1.77 -18.58
C LEU A 40 -16.70 -3.03 -19.04
N GLN A 41 -17.34 -3.74 -18.10
CA GLN A 41 -18.21 -4.87 -18.40
C GLN A 41 -19.46 -4.48 -19.20
N LEU A 42 -20.01 -3.28 -18.98
CA LEU A 42 -21.13 -2.77 -19.77
C LEU A 42 -20.68 -2.39 -21.18
N ALA A 43 -19.55 -1.69 -21.31
CA ALA A 43 -18.97 -1.30 -22.59
C ALA A 43 -18.67 -2.52 -23.47
N ALA A 44 -18.12 -3.59 -22.87
CA ALA A 44 -17.82 -4.84 -23.57
C ALA A 44 -19.06 -5.58 -24.12
N LYS A 45 -20.26 -5.31 -23.58
CA LYS A 45 -21.51 -5.89 -24.08
C LYS A 45 -22.08 -5.13 -25.27
N ASP A 46 -21.64 -3.89 -25.50
CA ASP A 46 -22.01 -3.09 -26.64
C ASP A 46 -21.02 -3.32 -27.78
N ASN A 47 -21.49 -4.02 -28.82
CA ASN A 47 -20.66 -4.36 -29.99
C ASN A 47 -20.10 -3.13 -30.73
N SER A 48 -20.66 -1.93 -30.54
CA SER A 48 -20.09 -0.71 -31.10
C SER A 48 -18.72 -0.36 -30.50
N ASN A 49 -18.41 -0.88 -29.30
CA ASN A 49 -17.13 -0.69 -28.62
C ASN A 49 -16.10 -1.80 -28.89
N ALA A 50 -16.36 -2.73 -29.83
CA ALA A 50 -15.44 -3.82 -30.15
C ALA A 50 -14.06 -3.37 -30.64
N HIS A 51 -13.96 -2.12 -31.11
CA HIS A 51 -12.73 -1.49 -31.62
C HIS A 51 -12.32 -0.27 -30.78
N LEU A 52 -12.91 -0.09 -29.58
CA LEU A 52 -12.66 1.09 -28.76
C LEU A 52 -11.18 1.22 -28.40
N LEU A 53 -10.48 0.10 -28.21
CA LEU A 53 -9.10 0.05 -27.75
C LEU A 53 -8.09 -0.34 -28.84
N ASP A 54 -8.46 -0.28 -30.13
CA ASP A 54 -7.58 -0.66 -31.26
C ASP A 54 -6.22 0.06 -31.25
N SER A 55 -6.18 1.31 -30.75
CA SER A 55 -4.97 2.13 -30.64
C SER A 55 -4.21 1.98 -29.32
N VAL A 56 -4.67 1.13 -28.41
CA VAL A 56 -4.17 1.03 -27.04
C VAL A 56 -3.31 -0.21 -26.89
N GLN A 57 -2.05 -0.01 -26.50
CA GLN A 57 -1.16 -1.07 -26.03
C GLN A 57 -1.31 -1.22 -24.53
N TYR A 58 -1.42 -2.45 -24.03
CA TYR A 58 -1.58 -2.66 -22.60
C TYR A 58 -0.81 -3.87 -22.07
N GLY A 59 -0.63 -3.88 -20.75
CA GLY A 59 -0.19 -5.00 -19.96
C GLY A 59 -0.92 -5.00 -18.62
N VAL A 60 -1.28 -6.19 -18.14
CA VAL A 60 -1.97 -6.38 -16.86
C VAL A 60 -1.08 -7.18 -15.92
N PHE A 61 -0.96 -6.71 -14.69
CA PHE A 61 -0.38 -7.47 -13.59
C PHE A 61 -1.44 -7.67 -12.51
N ALA A 62 -1.72 -8.93 -12.21
CA ALA A 62 -2.70 -9.32 -11.22
C ALA A 62 -2.04 -9.49 -9.85
N LEU A 63 -2.65 -8.95 -8.80
CA LEU A 63 -2.31 -9.31 -7.42
C LEU A 63 -3.36 -10.28 -6.89
N GLY A 64 -2.92 -11.45 -6.44
CA GLY A 64 -3.82 -12.46 -5.90
C GLY A 64 -3.12 -13.37 -4.90
N ASP A 65 -3.85 -14.37 -4.44
CA ASP A 65 -3.38 -15.39 -3.52
C ASP A 65 -3.92 -16.75 -4.00
N SER A 66 -3.01 -17.67 -4.32
CA SER A 66 -3.33 -19.00 -4.86
C SER A 66 -3.99 -19.94 -3.86
N SER A 67 -4.02 -19.60 -2.56
CA SER A 67 -4.82 -20.31 -1.56
C SER A 67 -6.33 -20.07 -1.73
N TYR A 68 -6.73 -19.03 -2.47
CA TYR A 68 -8.12 -18.74 -2.78
C TYR A 68 -8.52 -19.34 -4.12
N HIS A 69 -9.79 -19.76 -4.22
CA HIS A 69 -10.34 -20.34 -5.45
C HIS A 69 -10.24 -19.39 -6.65
N HIS A 70 -10.46 -18.09 -6.43
CA HIS A 70 -10.50 -17.06 -7.47
C HIS A 70 -9.14 -16.37 -7.65
N PHE A 71 -8.06 -17.16 -7.81
CA PHE A 71 -6.72 -16.63 -7.99
C PHE A 71 -6.61 -15.70 -9.21
N CYS A 72 -6.35 -14.42 -8.96
CA CYS A 72 -6.18 -13.35 -9.95
C CYS A 72 -7.37 -13.13 -10.91
N THR A 73 -8.57 -13.63 -10.57
CA THR A 73 -9.74 -13.63 -11.47
C THR A 73 -10.15 -12.24 -11.91
N ALA A 74 -10.06 -11.24 -11.02
CA ALA A 74 -10.51 -9.88 -11.32
C ALA A 74 -9.66 -9.23 -12.43
N ALA A 75 -8.33 -9.30 -12.31
CA ALA A 75 -7.39 -8.79 -13.30
C ALA A 75 -7.44 -9.58 -14.62
N LYS A 76 -7.58 -10.91 -14.56
CA LYS A 76 -7.80 -11.77 -15.74
C LYS A 76 -9.01 -11.31 -16.55
N ARG A 77 -10.10 -10.93 -15.85
CA ARG A 77 -11.30 -10.43 -16.51
C ARG A 77 -11.09 -9.07 -17.18
N ILE A 78 -10.32 -8.16 -16.56
CA ILE A 78 -9.95 -6.88 -17.19
C ILE A 78 -9.13 -7.15 -18.46
N ASP A 79 -8.13 -8.03 -18.37
CA ASP A 79 -7.28 -8.45 -19.49
C ASP A 79 -8.10 -9.05 -20.66
N ASP A 80 -9.07 -9.90 -20.37
CA ASP A 80 -9.97 -10.49 -21.37
C ASP A 80 -10.86 -9.42 -22.03
N ILE A 81 -11.43 -8.49 -21.25
CA ILE A 81 -12.29 -7.43 -21.78
C ILE A 81 -11.48 -6.46 -22.65
N PHE A 82 -10.27 -6.08 -22.23
CA PHE A 82 -9.42 -5.20 -23.04
C PHE A 82 -9.09 -5.84 -24.38
N ALA A 83 -8.78 -7.14 -24.42
CA ALA A 83 -8.60 -7.89 -25.65
C ALA A 83 -9.88 -7.93 -26.51
N GLN A 84 -11.05 -8.17 -25.90
CA GLN A 84 -12.33 -8.18 -26.59
C GLN A 84 -12.65 -6.85 -27.30
N MET A 85 -12.19 -5.73 -26.73
CA MET A 85 -12.45 -4.37 -27.24
C MET A 85 -11.34 -3.85 -28.18
N GLY A 86 -10.46 -4.72 -28.66
CA GLY A 86 -9.43 -4.39 -29.66
C GLY A 86 -8.05 -4.03 -29.09
N GLY A 87 -7.90 -4.04 -27.76
CA GLY A 87 -6.64 -3.70 -27.09
C GLY A 87 -5.51 -4.64 -27.47
N GLN A 88 -4.31 -4.08 -27.64
CA GLN A 88 -3.10 -4.82 -27.99
C GLN A 88 -2.35 -5.25 -26.73
N ARG A 89 -2.53 -6.49 -26.30
CA ARG A 89 -1.74 -7.08 -25.20
C ARG A 89 -0.28 -7.20 -25.63
N THR A 90 0.60 -6.45 -24.99
CA THR A 90 2.04 -6.40 -25.36
C THR A 90 2.88 -7.42 -24.59
N VAL A 91 2.44 -7.82 -23.41
CA VAL A 91 3.08 -8.82 -22.54
C VAL A 91 2.00 -9.74 -21.95
N ALA A 92 2.35 -11.01 -21.69
CA ALA A 92 1.44 -11.91 -20.99
C ALA A 92 1.05 -11.33 -19.62
N ILE A 93 -0.16 -11.63 -19.15
CA ILE A 93 -0.61 -11.19 -17.83
C ILE A 93 0.34 -11.72 -16.75
N GLY A 94 0.80 -10.83 -15.87
CA GLY A 94 1.58 -11.21 -14.69
C GLY A 94 0.67 -11.67 -13.57
N LEU A 95 1.06 -12.72 -12.85
CA LEU A 95 0.25 -13.33 -11.77
C LEU A 95 1.02 -13.29 -10.46
N GLY A 96 0.92 -12.18 -9.72
CA GLY A 96 1.48 -12.06 -8.38
C GLY A 96 0.70 -12.91 -7.38
N ASN A 97 1.42 -13.72 -6.62
CA ASN A 97 0.86 -14.69 -5.67
C ASN A 97 1.37 -14.41 -4.24
N ASP A 98 0.46 -14.10 -3.31
CA ASP A 98 0.82 -13.83 -1.92
C ASP A 98 1.38 -15.04 -1.15
N GLN A 99 1.32 -16.25 -1.75
CA GLN A 99 1.92 -17.48 -1.22
C GLN A 99 3.36 -17.74 -1.68
N ASP A 100 3.90 -16.94 -2.60
CA ASP A 100 5.30 -17.06 -3.02
C ASP A 100 6.27 -16.49 -1.96
N GLU A 101 7.56 -16.81 -2.06
CA GLU A 101 8.60 -16.43 -1.09
C GLU A 101 8.61 -14.91 -0.83
N ASP A 102 8.58 -14.13 -1.92
CA ASP A 102 8.50 -12.66 -1.88
C ASP A 102 7.12 -12.16 -2.31
N LYS A 103 6.08 -12.97 -2.07
CA LYS A 103 4.68 -12.65 -2.38
C LYS A 103 4.53 -12.27 -3.86
N TYR A 104 3.72 -11.26 -4.16
CA TYR A 104 3.52 -10.76 -5.51
C TYR A 104 4.80 -10.23 -6.17
N GLU A 105 5.82 -9.81 -5.39
CA GLU A 105 7.06 -9.24 -5.93
C GLU A 105 7.80 -10.29 -6.77
N THR A 106 7.74 -11.57 -6.38
CA THR A 106 8.33 -12.71 -7.11
C THR A 106 8.01 -12.70 -8.61
N ALA A 107 6.73 -12.59 -8.96
CA ALA A 107 6.30 -12.55 -10.37
C ALA A 107 6.43 -11.15 -10.98
N PHE A 108 6.40 -10.10 -10.15
CA PHE A 108 6.47 -8.71 -10.60
C PHE A 108 7.84 -8.33 -11.12
N GLU A 109 8.90 -8.80 -10.46
CA GLU A 109 10.29 -8.55 -10.85
C GLU A 109 10.62 -9.16 -12.23
N ASP A 110 10.04 -10.32 -12.56
CA ASP A 110 10.16 -10.93 -13.89
C ASP A 110 9.29 -10.21 -14.96
N TRP A 111 8.09 -9.78 -14.54
CA TRP A 111 7.09 -9.21 -15.44
C TRP A 111 7.41 -7.77 -15.85
N MET A 112 7.88 -6.95 -14.93
CA MET A 112 8.09 -5.51 -15.14
C MET A 112 9.10 -5.20 -16.28
N PRO A 113 10.30 -5.83 -16.35
CA PRO A 113 11.23 -5.60 -17.45
C PRO A 113 10.63 -6.05 -18.79
N SER A 114 9.84 -7.13 -18.78
CA SER A 114 9.15 -7.63 -19.98
C SER A 114 8.11 -6.63 -20.49
N TYR A 115 7.38 -5.95 -19.59
CA TYR A 115 6.45 -4.89 -19.93
C TYR A 115 7.16 -3.67 -20.54
N TRP A 116 8.20 -3.13 -19.89
CA TRP A 116 8.92 -1.96 -20.41
C TRP A 116 9.46 -2.20 -21.82
N LYS A 117 10.04 -3.39 -22.03
CA LYS A 117 10.52 -3.84 -23.33
C LYS A 117 9.39 -3.95 -24.35
N SER A 118 8.22 -4.45 -23.98
CA SER A 118 7.10 -4.67 -24.90
C SER A 118 6.48 -3.35 -25.41
N VAL A 119 6.55 -2.29 -24.61
CA VAL A 119 6.04 -0.95 -24.99
C VAL A 119 7.13 -0.02 -25.56
N ASN A 120 8.36 -0.52 -25.78
CA ASN A 120 9.52 0.25 -26.23
C ASN A 120 9.81 1.49 -25.38
N ALA A 121 9.57 1.41 -24.07
CA ALA A 121 9.89 2.47 -23.12
C ALA A 121 11.13 2.09 -22.30
N PRO A 122 11.98 3.06 -21.94
CA PRO A 122 13.09 2.78 -21.04
C PRO A 122 12.54 2.37 -19.67
N GLU A 123 13.05 1.26 -19.14
CA GLU A 123 12.83 0.92 -17.74
C GLU A 123 13.43 2.01 -16.86
N PRO A 124 12.76 2.42 -15.76
CA PRO A 124 13.35 3.30 -14.77
C PRO A 124 14.68 2.72 -14.27
N VAL A 125 15.78 3.39 -14.59
CA VAL A 125 17.11 2.95 -14.16
C VAL A 125 17.29 3.33 -12.69
N ASP A 126 17.59 2.34 -11.85
CA ASP A 126 18.10 2.61 -10.51
C ASP A 126 19.56 3.07 -10.63
N ASP A 127 19.77 4.39 -10.62
CA ASP A 127 21.09 5.02 -10.67
C ASP A 127 21.84 4.96 -9.32
N GLY A 128 21.27 4.27 -8.32
CA GLY A 128 21.79 4.16 -6.97
C GLY A 128 21.60 5.41 -6.12
N SER A 129 20.93 6.45 -6.65
CA SER A 129 20.56 7.63 -5.89
C SER A 129 19.39 7.35 -4.95
N VAL A 130 19.31 8.15 -3.89
CA VAL A 130 18.19 8.18 -2.98
C VAL A 130 16.93 8.58 -3.76
N PRO A 131 15.84 7.80 -3.69
CA PRO A 131 14.61 8.14 -4.40
C PRO A 131 14.03 9.46 -3.90
N ASP A 132 13.43 10.23 -4.82
CA ASP A 132 12.73 11.46 -4.46
C ASP A 132 11.61 11.18 -3.44
N SER A 133 11.51 12.05 -2.44
CA SER A 133 10.45 11.95 -1.44
C SER A 133 9.10 12.28 -2.05
N GLN A 134 8.07 11.51 -1.70
CA GLN A 134 6.66 11.84 -2.01
C GLN A 134 6.14 13.01 -1.17
N PHE A 135 6.87 13.39 -0.12
CA PHE A 135 6.47 14.41 0.85
C PHE A 135 7.62 15.35 1.19
N GLU A 136 7.31 16.62 1.28
CA GLU A 136 8.16 17.60 1.94
C GLU A 136 7.75 17.71 3.42
N VAL A 137 8.73 17.61 4.31
CA VAL A 137 8.53 17.76 5.76
C VAL A 137 9.25 19.04 6.19
N ARG A 138 8.51 19.96 6.79
CA ARG A 138 9.05 21.21 7.33
C ARG A 138 8.76 21.31 8.82
N GLU A 139 9.81 21.50 9.60
CA GLU A 139 9.72 21.87 11.02
C GLU A 139 9.07 23.25 11.17
N LEU A 140 8.19 23.39 12.16
CA LEU A 140 7.50 24.64 12.44
C LEU A 140 8.11 25.32 13.66
N ASP A 141 8.44 26.59 13.49
CA ASP A 141 8.86 27.45 14.59
C ASP A 141 7.70 27.69 15.57
N SER A 142 8.05 27.97 16.83
CA SER A 142 7.08 28.09 17.93
C SER A 142 5.99 29.16 17.72
N ASP A 143 6.27 30.18 16.93
CA ASP A 143 5.37 31.28 16.57
C ASP A 143 4.43 30.94 15.40
N GLU A 144 4.77 29.95 14.58
CA GLU A 144 3.89 29.39 13.54
C GLU A 144 2.92 28.33 14.09
N VAL A 145 3.24 27.75 15.24
CA VAL A 145 2.40 26.74 15.90
C VAL A 145 1.18 27.43 16.51
N VAL A 146 0.08 27.45 15.76
CA VAL A 146 -1.24 27.69 16.34
C VAL A 146 -1.53 26.48 17.23
N VAL A 147 -1.65 26.70 18.55
CA VAL A 147 -2.06 25.67 19.51
C VAL A 147 -3.48 25.25 19.16
N ALA A 148 -3.59 24.25 18.29
CA ALA A 148 -4.84 23.59 17.96
C ALA A 148 -5.01 22.41 18.92
N PRO A 149 -6.26 22.12 19.36
CA PRO A 149 -6.51 20.92 20.13
C PRO A 149 -6.08 19.68 19.32
N TYR A 150 -5.61 18.66 20.03
CA TYR A 150 -5.30 17.38 19.41
C TYR A 150 -6.52 16.88 18.63
N GLU A 151 -6.28 16.51 17.38
CA GLU A 151 -7.27 15.97 16.47
C GLU A 151 -6.67 14.74 15.83
N ARG A 152 -7.33 13.59 15.97
CA ARG A 152 -6.89 12.34 15.37
C ARG A 152 -6.84 12.45 13.83
N ILE A 153 -5.87 11.80 13.21
CA ILE A 153 -5.81 11.64 11.76
C ILE A 153 -6.91 10.66 11.37
N MET A 154 -8.02 11.20 10.89
CA MET A 154 -9.18 10.44 10.43
C MET A 154 -9.19 10.42 8.90
N PRO A 155 -8.97 9.25 8.26
CA PRO A 155 -9.19 9.12 6.83
C PRO A 155 -10.62 9.54 6.44
N PRO A 156 -10.85 9.99 5.21
CA PRO A 156 -12.19 10.32 4.74
C PRO A 156 -13.17 9.16 4.96
N GLN A 157 -14.44 9.49 5.23
CA GLN A 157 -15.52 8.51 5.45
C GLN A 157 -15.33 7.61 6.69
N THR A 158 -14.45 7.99 7.63
CA THR A 158 -14.35 7.31 8.93
C THR A 158 -15.13 8.07 10.00
N ILE A 159 -15.69 7.33 10.96
CA ILE A 159 -16.35 7.89 12.13
C ILE A 159 -15.69 7.37 13.41
N GLN A 160 -15.67 8.20 14.45
CA GLN A 160 -15.22 7.78 15.76
C GLN A 160 -16.38 7.14 16.52
N LEU A 161 -16.14 5.93 17.04
CA LEU A 161 -17.11 5.17 17.81
C LEU A 161 -16.64 4.99 19.26
N GLY A 162 -17.58 5.04 20.20
CA GLY A 162 -17.31 4.72 21.60
C GLY A 162 -17.22 3.20 21.79
N LEU A 163 -16.13 2.69 22.38
CA LEU A 163 -16.03 1.28 22.76
C LEU A 163 -16.79 1.04 24.08
N LYS A 164 -17.92 0.33 23.99
CA LYS A 164 -18.80 0.05 25.12
C LYS A 164 -18.42 -1.22 25.88
N LYS A 165 -17.93 -2.24 25.19
CA LYS A 165 -17.46 -3.50 25.81
C LYS A 165 -16.22 -4.03 25.12
N ASN A 166 -15.36 -4.68 25.91
CA ASN A 166 -14.16 -5.37 25.48
C ASN A 166 -14.00 -6.62 26.35
N ASP A 167 -14.71 -7.69 25.98
CA ASP A 167 -14.80 -8.91 26.77
C ASP A 167 -13.88 -9.99 26.17
N ARG A 168 -12.99 -10.58 26.97
CA ARG A 168 -12.22 -11.75 26.54
C ARG A 168 -13.16 -12.96 26.47
N LEU A 169 -13.20 -13.64 25.32
CA LEU A 169 -14.01 -14.84 25.08
C LEU A 169 -13.29 -16.14 25.44
N THR A 170 -11.98 -16.06 25.65
CA THR A 170 -11.11 -17.20 25.94
C THR A 170 -10.71 -17.24 27.42
N PRO A 171 -10.47 -18.43 27.98
CA PRO A 171 -9.89 -18.56 29.31
C PRO A 171 -8.55 -17.83 29.44
N SER A 172 -8.20 -17.37 30.64
CA SER A 172 -6.97 -16.60 30.87
C SER A 172 -5.68 -17.39 30.61
N ASP A 173 -5.74 -18.71 30.78
CA ASP A 173 -4.67 -19.68 30.53
C ASP A 173 -4.59 -20.17 29.08
N TYR A 174 -5.56 -19.79 28.24
CA TYR A 174 -5.49 -20.05 26.80
C TYR A 174 -4.55 -19.06 26.13
N GLU A 175 -3.68 -19.55 25.24
CA GLU A 175 -2.64 -18.74 24.61
C GLU A 175 -3.20 -17.63 23.71
N ARG A 176 -4.29 -17.90 22.98
CA ARG A 176 -4.87 -16.94 22.03
C ARG A 176 -5.91 -16.06 22.72
N ASP A 177 -5.67 -14.76 22.81
CA ASP A 177 -6.62 -13.77 23.33
C ASP A 177 -7.65 -13.39 22.26
N ILE A 178 -8.79 -14.08 22.25
CA ILE A 178 -9.95 -13.74 21.39
C ILE A 178 -10.90 -12.85 22.19
N ARG A 179 -11.33 -11.72 21.61
CA ARG A 179 -12.19 -10.73 22.27
C ARG A 179 -13.46 -10.42 21.50
N HIS A 180 -14.50 -10.08 22.24
CA HIS A 180 -15.75 -9.51 21.74
C HIS A 180 -15.80 -8.01 22.07
N LEU A 181 -15.82 -7.20 21.01
CA LEU A 181 -15.90 -5.75 21.10
C LEU A 181 -17.32 -5.30 20.79
N ARG A 182 -17.84 -4.35 21.58
CA ARG A 182 -19.12 -3.68 21.29
C ARG A 182 -18.88 -2.20 21.18
N PHE A 183 -19.29 -1.62 20.06
CA PHE A 183 -19.25 -0.18 19.81
C PHE A 183 -20.64 0.43 19.99
N GLU A 184 -20.70 1.68 20.43
CA GLU A 184 -21.92 2.46 20.60
C GLU A 184 -21.87 3.66 19.64
N LEU A 185 -22.98 3.92 18.97
CA LEU A 185 -23.19 5.11 18.16
C LEU A 185 -23.69 6.23 19.07
N GLU A 186 -23.11 7.42 18.95
CA GLU A 186 -23.59 8.60 19.65
C GLU A 186 -24.90 9.12 19.02
N ASP A 187 -25.65 9.94 19.76
CA ASP A 187 -26.91 10.52 19.28
C ASP A 187 -26.68 11.30 17.97
N GLY A 188 -27.37 10.89 16.90
CA GLY A 188 -27.25 11.51 15.58
C GLY A 188 -26.13 10.94 14.70
N GLN A 189 -25.33 9.99 15.19
CA GLN A 189 -24.45 9.19 14.35
C GLN A 189 -25.25 8.08 13.64
N ASP A 190 -25.04 7.95 12.34
CA ASP A 190 -25.56 6.83 11.56
C ASP A 190 -24.39 6.04 10.96
N LEU A 191 -24.45 4.72 11.11
CA LEU A 191 -23.51 3.79 10.52
C LEU A 191 -24.32 2.59 10.00
N PRO A 192 -24.97 2.74 8.84
CA PRO A 192 -25.77 1.68 8.27
C PRO A 192 -24.86 0.51 7.89
N TYR A 193 -25.28 -0.70 8.27
CA TYR A 193 -24.60 -1.94 7.90
C TYR A 193 -25.63 -3.05 7.70
N LEU A 194 -25.29 -4.00 6.86
CA LEU A 194 -26.00 -5.26 6.68
C LEU A 194 -25.29 -6.37 7.45
N LEU A 195 -26.03 -7.43 7.78
CA LEU A 195 -25.41 -8.63 8.34
C LEU A 195 -24.41 -9.21 7.34
N GLY A 196 -23.16 -9.37 7.78
CA GLY A 196 -22.05 -9.82 6.94
C GLY A 196 -21.12 -8.70 6.48
N ASP A 197 -21.48 -7.42 6.70
CA ASP A 197 -20.57 -6.31 6.43
C ASP A 197 -19.35 -6.35 7.35
N VAL A 198 -18.26 -5.77 6.87
CA VAL A 198 -16.98 -5.69 7.57
C VAL A 198 -16.80 -4.29 8.15
N LEU A 199 -16.48 -4.21 9.44
CA LEU A 199 -16.06 -2.97 10.09
C LEU A 199 -14.55 -2.79 9.96
N ASN A 200 -14.11 -1.77 9.23
CA ASN A 200 -12.71 -1.38 9.17
C ASN A 200 -12.33 -0.58 10.43
N ILE A 201 -11.35 -1.06 11.17
CA ILE A 201 -10.82 -0.39 12.36
C ILE A 201 -9.43 0.15 12.02
N HIS A 202 -9.20 1.44 12.24
CA HIS A 202 -7.89 2.05 12.09
C HIS A 202 -7.14 2.01 13.42
N PRO A 203 -6.14 1.11 13.59
CA PRO A 203 -5.37 1.03 14.82
C PRO A 203 -4.37 2.19 14.92
N MET A 204 -3.85 2.37 16.14
CA MET A 204 -2.72 3.24 16.44
C MET A 204 -1.60 2.37 17.02
N ASN A 205 -0.36 2.75 16.74
CA ASN A 205 0.78 2.16 17.42
C ASN A 205 0.73 2.50 18.92
N GLU A 206 1.29 1.61 19.73
CA GLU A 206 1.39 1.84 21.17
C GLU A 206 2.33 3.03 21.46
N ALA A 207 1.81 4.07 22.12
CA ALA A 207 2.56 5.29 22.42
C ALA A 207 3.89 5.02 23.16
N GLY A 208 3.92 4.03 24.07
CA GLY A 208 5.14 3.63 24.76
C GLY A 208 6.22 3.07 23.82
N ARG A 209 5.82 2.25 22.83
CA ARG A 209 6.74 1.71 21.82
C ARG A 209 7.23 2.80 20.87
N VAL A 210 6.34 3.69 20.44
CA VAL A 210 6.69 4.84 19.61
C VAL A 210 7.68 5.74 20.35
N SER A 211 7.40 6.09 21.61
CA SER A 211 8.29 6.93 22.41
C SER A 211 9.67 6.30 22.59
N ALA A 212 9.74 4.98 22.83
CA ALA A 212 11.02 4.27 22.94
C ALA A 212 11.82 4.32 21.64
N PHE A 213 11.15 4.11 20.50
CA PHE A 213 11.78 4.22 19.18
C PHE A 213 12.27 5.64 18.88
N LEU A 214 11.42 6.66 19.08
CA LEU A 214 11.80 8.05 18.81
C LEU A 214 13.00 8.49 19.66
N GLN A 215 13.04 8.05 20.93
CA GLN A 215 14.18 8.31 21.80
C GLN A 215 15.46 7.63 21.29
N SER A 216 15.41 6.36 20.88
CA SER A 216 16.60 5.66 20.37
C SER A 216 17.07 6.23 19.04
N TYR A 217 16.13 6.65 18.19
CA TYR A 217 16.40 7.20 16.86
C TYR A 217 16.79 8.70 16.89
N GLY A 218 16.68 9.36 18.05
CA GLY A 218 17.11 10.75 18.22
C GLY A 218 16.13 11.80 17.71
N LEU A 219 14.83 11.48 17.60
CA LEU A 219 13.79 12.42 17.18
C LEU A 219 13.04 13.01 18.38
N ASN A 220 12.70 14.30 18.30
CA ASN A 220 11.91 14.97 19.33
C ASN A 220 10.40 14.65 19.14
N PRO A 221 9.74 13.93 20.06
CA PRO A 221 8.34 13.55 19.89
C PRO A 221 7.37 14.73 19.86
N SER A 222 7.72 15.86 20.48
CA SER A 222 6.86 17.05 20.57
C SER A 222 7.10 18.06 19.44
N GLU A 223 8.07 17.80 18.57
CA GLU A 223 8.36 18.67 17.44
C GLU A 223 7.20 18.69 16.46
N MET A 224 6.80 19.90 16.06
CA MET A 224 5.69 20.13 15.16
C MET A 224 6.22 20.21 13.73
N VAL A 225 5.63 19.42 12.84
CA VAL A 225 5.99 19.40 11.42
C VAL A 225 4.77 19.61 10.55
N LYS A 226 4.97 20.27 9.41
CA LYS A 226 4.02 20.32 8.30
C LYS A 226 4.49 19.37 7.21
N ILE A 227 3.61 18.43 6.84
CA ILE A 227 3.81 17.51 5.74
C ILE A 227 3.08 18.05 4.52
N THR A 228 3.78 18.21 3.40
CA THR A 228 3.19 18.65 2.12
C THR A 228 3.43 17.57 1.07
N PRO A 229 2.37 17.02 0.44
CA PRO A 229 2.53 16.09 -0.67
C PRO A 229 3.19 16.80 -1.87
N VAL A 230 4.16 16.15 -2.51
CA VAL A 230 4.84 16.68 -3.70
C VAL A 230 3.95 16.55 -4.96
N SER A 231 2.97 15.65 -4.93
CA SER A 231 1.99 15.48 -6.00
C SER A 231 0.58 15.29 -5.44
N GLU A 232 -0.42 15.50 -6.30
CA GLU A 232 -1.84 15.29 -5.95
C GLU A 232 -2.21 13.79 -5.85
N ASN A 233 -1.38 12.92 -6.45
CA ASN A 233 -1.55 11.46 -6.52
C ASN A 233 -1.09 10.74 -5.24
N ILE A 234 -1.72 11.04 -4.11
CA ILE A 234 -1.46 10.38 -2.83
C ILE A 234 -2.75 9.78 -2.26
N ASP A 235 -2.61 8.67 -1.53
CA ASP A 235 -3.76 8.00 -0.91
C ASP A 235 -4.44 8.87 0.15
N ALA A 236 -5.73 8.63 0.35
CA ALA A 236 -6.58 9.44 1.20
C ALA A 236 -6.12 9.51 2.67
N ARG A 237 -5.47 8.44 3.19
CA ARG A 237 -4.95 8.42 4.56
C ARG A 237 -3.73 9.32 4.69
N LYS A 238 -2.77 9.21 3.77
CA LYS A 238 -1.61 10.12 3.72
C LYS A 238 -2.04 11.56 3.51
N ARG A 239 -3.06 11.80 2.68
CA ARG A 239 -3.63 13.13 2.47
C ARG A 239 -4.21 13.68 3.78
N ALA A 240 -4.95 12.87 4.54
CA ALA A 240 -5.48 13.26 5.85
C ALA A 240 -4.37 13.67 6.84
N ALA A 241 -3.23 12.97 6.83
CA ALA A 241 -2.08 13.32 7.67
C ALA A 241 -1.48 14.69 7.31
N SER A 242 -1.51 15.07 6.03
CA SER A 242 -0.98 16.36 5.53
C SER A 242 -1.91 17.57 5.74
N LEU A 243 -3.17 17.39 6.16
CA LEU A 243 -4.14 18.50 6.23
C LEU A 243 -3.78 19.57 7.26
N ARG A 244 -3.03 19.21 8.30
CA ARG A 244 -2.66 20.10 9.40
C ARG A 244 -1.26 19.75 9.91
N PRO A 245 -0.56 20.69 10.56
CA PRO A 245 0.63 20.37 11.32
C PRO A 245 0.39 19.29 12.37
N ARG A 246 1.36 18.39 12.55
CA ARG A 246 1.31 17.25 13.49
C ARG A 246 2.60 17.18 14.30
N THR A 247 2.52 16.62 15.50
CA THR A 247 3.75 16.25 16.21
C THR A 247 4.39 15.02 15.57
N ILE A 248 5.71 14.89 15.72
CA ILE A 248 6.41 13.66 15.33
C ILE A 248 5.77 12.43 15.99
N SER A 249 5.46 12.48 17.29
CA SER A 249 4.79 11.36 17.97
C SER A 249 3.47 10.96 17.32
N GLN A 250 2.64 11.94 16.94
CA GLN A 250 1.34 11.67 16.34
C GLN A 250 1.48 10.98 14.98
N LEU A 251 2.47 11.35 14.16
CA LEU A 251 2.71 10.71 12.87
C LEU A 251 3.09 9.24 13.02
N PHE A 252 3.99 8.94 13.96
CA PHE A 252 4.42 7.58 14.26
C PHE A 252 3.34 6.75 14.96
N GLU A 253 2.42 7.37 15.71
CA GLU A 253 1.30 6.67 16.35
C GLU A 253 0.15 6.37 15.38
N GLU A 254 -0.20 7.30 14.49
CA GLU A 254 -1.48 7.26 13.74
C GLU A 254 -1.33 7.01 12.24
N SER A 255 -0.16 7.24 11.65
CA SER A 255 0.04 7.22 10.20
C SER A 255 1.03 6.15 9.74
N LEU A 256 2.18 6.03 10.41
CA LEU A 256 3.28 5.17 9.98
C LEU A 256 3.18 3.75 10.56
N ASP A 257 3.28 2.73 9.71
CA ASP A 257 3.38 1.33 10.15
C ASP A 257 4.83 0.95 10.46
N ILE A 258 5.42 1.61 11.47
CA ILE A 258 6.84 1.42 11.83
C ILE A 258 7.13 0.07 12.51
N PHE A 259 6.08 -0.58 13.03
CA PHE A 259 6.17 -1.90 13.66
C PHE A 259 5.69 -3.04 12.76
N GLY A 260 5.39 -2.74 11.50
CA GLY A 260 5.12 -3.71 10.45
C GLY A 260 6.40 -4.39 9.94
N ARG A 261 6.22 -5.40 9.09
CA ARG A 261 7.32 -6.17 8.49
C ARG A 261 7.85 -5.48 7.23
N PRO A 262 9.16 -5.18 7.13
CA PRO A 262 9.75 -4.61 5.92
C PRO A 262 9.79 -5.59 4.74
N ASN A 263 9.52 -5.09 3.53
CA ASN A 263 9.73 -5.82 2.28
C ASN A 263 11.15 -5.60 1.74
N ARG A 264 11.54 -6.33 0.67
CA ARG A 264 12.88 -6.18 0.08
C ARG A 264 13.15 -4.77 -0.42
N ALA A 265 12.14 -4.13 -1.00
CA ALA A 265 12.23 -2.75 -1.47
C ALA A 265 12.68 -1.77 -0.38
N PHE A 266 12.26 -2.00 0.88
CA PHE A 266 12.73 -1.20 2.02
C PHE A 266 14.24 -1.35 2.24
N TYR A 267 14.80 -2.57 2.26
CA TYR A 267 16.24 -2.78 2.44
C TYR A 267 17.05 -2.20 1.29
N LYS A 268 16.58 -2.41 0.05
CA LYS A 268 17.20 -1.81 -1.15
C LYS A 268 17.21 -0.28 -1.05
N THR A 269 16.10 0.31 -0.63
CA THR A 269 15.99 1.77 -0.45
C THR A 269 16.89 2.27 0.67
N LEU A 270 16.88 1.62 1.84
CA LEU A 270 17.69 2.00 3.00
C LEU A 270 19.20 1.93 2.70
N SER A 271 19.64 0.96 1.87
CA SER A 271 21.05 0.87 1.43
C SER A 271 21.57 2.14 0.76
N LYS A 272 20.68 2.94 0.17
CA LYS A 272 21.02 4.20 -0.51
C LYS A 272 21.26 5.35 0.48
N PHE A 273 20.67 5.26 1.67
CA PHE A 273 20.86 6.20 2.78
C PHE A 273 22.06 5.84 3.66
N ALA A 274 22.50 4.58 3.67
CA ALA A 274 23.59 4.13 4.52
C ALA A 274 24.94 4.78 4.16
N GLU A 275 25.57 5.42 5.16
CA GLU A 275 26.88 6.07 5.02
C GLU A 275 28.03 5.08 5.27
N ASP A 276 27.87 4.09 6.16
CA ASP A 276 28.86 3.04 6.38
C ASP A 276 28.91 2.08 5.18
N PRO A 277 30.08 1.87 4.54
CA PRO A 277 30.18 1.03 3.35
C PRO A 277 29.81 -0.44 3.57
N LYS A 278 29.98 -0.98 4.79
CA LYS A 278 29.64 -2.37 5.10
C LYS A 278 28.14 -2.51 5.29
N GLU A 279 27.51 -1.59 6.00
CA GLU A 279 26.06 -1.56 6.18
C GLU A 279 25.34 -1.39 4.84
N LYS A 280 25.83 -0.46 4.01
CA LYS A 280 25.35 -0.29 2.64
C LYS A 280 25.41 -1.59 1.83
N ALA A 281 26.55 -2.29 1.86
CA ALA A 281 26.71 -3.56 1.16
C ALA A 281 25.82 -4.67 1.72
N GLU A 282 25.63 -4.75 3.04
CA GLU A 282 24.74 -5.71 3.69
C GLU A 282 23.28 -5.47 3.32
N LEU A 283 22.81 -4.22 3.42
CA LEU A 283 21.45 -3.82 3.06
C LEU A 283 21.15 -4.07 1.57
N ALA A 284 22.09 -3.70 0.69
CA ALA A 284 21.97 -3.95 -0.75
C ALA A 284 21.91 -5.45 -1.05
N LEU A 285 22.68 -6.26 -0.32
CA LEU A 285 22.67 -7.73 -0.45
C LEU A 285 21.32 -8.32 0.00
N ILE A 286 20.77 -7.88 1.15
CA ILE A 286 19.45 -8.35 1.63
C ILE A 286 18.34 -8.00 0.63
N GLY A 287 18.40 -6.79 0.07
CA GLY A 287 17.44 -6.31 -0.93
C GLY A 287 17.61 -6.92 -2.33
N ASN A 288 18.61 -7.78 -2.56
CA ASN A 288 18.85 -8.40 -3.86
C ASN A 288 18.19 -9.79 -3.95
N PRO A 289 17.08 -9.95 -4.71
CA PRO A 289 16.39 -11.22 -4.87
C PRO A 289 17.19 -12.25 -5.69
N ASP A 290 18.09 -11.79 -6.58
CA ASP A 290 18.90 -12.68 -7.44
C ASP A 290 20.08 -13.32 -6.70
N ASP A 291 20.48 -12.76 -5.55
CA ASP A 291 21.57 -13.29 -4.74
C ASP A 291 21.07 -14.33 -3.74
N THR A 292 21.64 -15.54 -3.78
CA THR A 292 21.22 -16.64 -2.90
C THR A 292 21.46 -16.32 -1.42
N LYS A 293 22.59 -15.68 -1.09
CA LYS A 293 22.89 -15.26 0.28
C LYS A 293 21.97 -14.12 0.71
N GLY A 294 21.67 -13.19 -0.20
CA GLY A 294 20.69 -12.13 0.01
C GLY A 294 19.30 -12.66 0.37
N ARG A 295 18.81 -13.64 -0.39
CA ARG A 295 17.55 -14.35 -0.11
C ARG A 295 17.55 -15.04 1.25
N ASP A 296 18.58 -15.82 1.56
CA ASP A 296 18.68 -16.49 2.86
C ASP A 296 18.67 -15.51 4.04
N MET A 297 19.35 -14.36 3.90
CA MET A 297 19.37 -13.30 4.91
C MET A 297 18.00 -12.66 5.09
N TYR A 298 17.30 -12.33 4.00
CA TYR A 298 15.94 -11.80 4.06
C TYR A 298 14.96 -12.79 4.69
N THR A 299 14.99 -14.06 4.28
CA THR A 299 14.11 -15.12 4.79
C THR A 299 14.35 -15.35 6.29
N LYS A 300 15.60 -15.26 6.75
CA LYS A 300 15.91 -15.29 8.18
C LYS A 300 15.29 -14.11 8.94
N LEU A 301 15.51 -12.88 8.46
CA LEU A 301 14.96 -11.66 9.08
C LEU A 301 13.42 -11.70 9.13
N ALA A 302 12.80 -12.13 8.04
CA ALA A 302 11.36 -12.37 7.94
C ALA A 302 10.84 -13.37 8.97
N GLY A 303 11.54 -14.49 9.16
CA GLY A 303 11.21 -15.52 10.15
C GLY A 303 11.39 -15.06 11.59
N GLU A 304 12.31 -14.13 11.84
CA GLU A 304 12.51 -13.48 13.14
C GLU A 304 11.49 -12.36 13.42
N THR A 305 10.58 -12.07 12.48
CA THR A 305 9.53 -11.04 12.59
C THR A 305 10.07 -9.63 12.87
N VAL A 306 11.25 -9.30 12.33
CA VAL A 306 11.84 -7.97 12.48
C VAL A 306 10.92 -6.89 11.90
N THR A 307 10.91 -5.73 12.53
CA THR A 307 10.09 -4.58 12.14
C THR A 307 10.92 -3.50 11.44
N PHE A 308 10.26 -2.53 10.80
CA PHE A 308 10.97 -1.34 10.26
C PHE A 308 11.78 -0.63 11.36
N ALA A 309 11.22 -0.48 12.57
CA ALA A 309 11.90 0.09 13.72
C ALA A 309 13.18 -0.69 14.10
N ASP A 310 13.14 -2.03 14.10
CA ASP A 310 14.30 -2.86 14.43
C ASP A 310 15.44 -2.68 13.41
N ILE A 311 15.09 -2.61 12.12
CA ILE A 311 16.06 -2.41 11.06
C ILE A 311 16.65 -1.00 11.10
N LEU A 312 15.84 0.04 11.29
CA LEU A 312 16.31 1.41 11.42
C LEU A 312 17.21 1.62 12.65
N ASN A 313 16.92 0.95 13.77
CA ASN A 313 17.81 0.98 14.94
C ASN A 313 19.09 0.15 14.76
N LYS A 314 19.10 -0.84 13.85
CA LYS A 314 20.28 -1.67 13.56
C LYS A 314 21.30 -0.93 12.68
N TYR A 315 20.82 -0.14 11.72
CA TYR A 315 21.64 0.56 10.71
C TYR A 315 21.50 2.08 10.88
N THR A 316 22.28 2.67 11.79
CA THR A 316 22.24 4.08 12.18
C THR A 316 23.49 4.84 11.77
#